data_AF-A0A6S7JBP8-F1
#
_entry.id   AF-A0A6S7JBP8-F1
#
_cell.length_a   1.000
_cell.length_b   1.000
_cell.length_c   1.000
_cell.angle_alpha   90.00
_cell.angle_beta   90.00
_cell.angle_gamma   90.00
#
_symmetry.space_group_name_H-M   'P 1'
#
loop_
_entity.id
_entity.type
_entity.pdbx_description
1 polymer ?
#
loop_
_entity_poly.entity_id
_entity_poly.type
_entity_poly.pdbx_seq_one_letter_code
_entity_poly.pdbx_strand_id
1 'polypeptide(L)' 'MPIDEDTVHKHLRSLKTKKAIGLDHICARLLKDSANVTVPCLTHLFNKSLSSSKFPT' A
#
# COMPACT_ATOMS: atom_id res chain seq x y z
N MET A 1 -9.18 5.30 -14.10
CA MET A 1 -7.97 6.15 -14.10
C MET A 1 -6.91 5.43 -13.30
N PRO A 2 -5.66 5.29 -13.79
CA PRO A 2 -4.60 4.64 -13.03
C PRO A 2 -4.28 5.44 -11.76
N ILE A 3 -3.95 4.73 -10.69
CA ILE A 3 -3.48 5.29 -9.43
C ILE A 3 -2.02 5.73 -9.63
N ASP A 4 -1.70 6.96 -9.21
CA ASP A 4 -0.33 7.50 -9.20
C ASP A 4 0.39 7.23 -7.87
N GLU A 5 1.73 7.37 -7.91
CA GLU A 5 2.59 7.12 -6.76
C GLU A 5 2.37 8.10 -5.60
N ASP A 6 2.07 9.39 -5.87
CA ASP A 6 1.82 10.37 -4.81
C ASP A 6 0.54 10.04 -4.04
N THR A 7 -0.49 9.54 -4.72
CA THR A 7 -1.71 9.06 -4.09
C THR A 7 -1.42 7.90 -3.14
N VAL A 8 -0.59 6.92 -3.56
CA VAL A 8 -0.21 5.78 -2.71
C VAL A 8 0.65 6.24 -1.53
N HIS A 9 1.63 7.10 -1.78
CA HIS A 9 2.52 7.64 -0.75
C HIS A 9 1.76 8.41 0.33
N LYS A 10 0.80 9.26 -0.08
CA LYS A 10 -0.09 9.98 0.82
C LYS A 10 -0.93 9.03 1.67
N HIS A 11 -1.44 7.96 1.08
CA HIS A 11 -2.19 6.93 1.82
C HIS A 11 -1.32 6.22 2.85
N LEU A 12 -0.11 5.78 2.48
CA LEU A 12 0.82 5.14 3.42
C LEU A 12 1.13 6.06 4.62
N ARG A 13 1.45 7.33 4.36
CA ARG A 13 1.72 8.32 5.42
C ARG A 13 0.51 8.58 6.32
N SER A 14 -0.71 8.39 5.83
CA SER A 14 -1.94 8.55 6.61
C SER A 14 -2.29 7.36 7.52
N LEU A 15 -1.61 6.21 7.40
CA LEU A 15 -1.93 5.00 8.16
C LEU A 15 -1.87 5.24 9.68
N LYS A 16 -2.78 4.62 10.45
CA LYS A 16 -2.74 4.68 11.92
C LYS A 16 -1.75 3.62 12.45
N THR A 17 -0.67 4.05 13.08
CA THR A 17 0.43 3.15 13.54
C THR A 17 0.11 2.34 14.79
N LYS A 18 -0.98 2.66 15.51
CA LYS A 18 -1.42 1.96 16.73
C LYS A 18 -2.58 0.99 16.47
N LYS A 19 -2.76 0.54 15.22
CA LYS A 19 -3.77 -0.46 14.87
C LYS A 19 -3.23 -1.88 15.08
N ALA A 20 -4.14 -2.82 15.26
CA ALA A 20 -3.82 -4.24 15.26
C ALA A 20 -3.06 -4.62 13.98
N ILE A 21 -2.07 -5.49 14.14
CA ILE A 21 -1.26 -6.03 13.06
C ILE A 21 -2.06 -7.18 12.43
N GLY A 22 -2.02 -7.30 11.10
CA GLY A 22 -2.66 -8.41 10.39
C GLY A 22 -1.97 -9.76 10.65
N LEU A 23 -2.51 -10.82 10.05
CA LEU A 23 -1.92 -12.17 10.11
C LEU A 23 -0.55 -12.27 9.41
N ASP A 24 -0.18 -11.25 8.64
CA ASP A 24 1.12 -11.09 7.99
C ASP A 24 2.23 -10.59 8.94
N HIS A 25 1.87 -10.20 10.17
CA HIS A 25 2.77 -9.59 11.15
C HIS A 25 3.45 -8.28 10.67
N ILE A 26 2.94 -7.63 9.61
CA ILE A 26 3.49 -6.37 9.09
C ILE A 26 2.73 -5.20 9.72
N CYS A 27 3.39 -4.44 10.58
CA CYS A 27 2.75 -3.30 11.22
C CYS A 27 2.70 -2.06 10.31
N ALA A 28 1.67 -1.22 10.49
CA ALA A 28 1.48 0.00 9.72
C ALA A 28 2.64 1.01 9.86
N ARG A 29 3.44 0.93 10.93
CA ARG A 29 4.66 1.75 11.09
C ARG A 29 5.72 1.36 10.05
N LEU A 30 5.96 0.07 9.85
CA LEU A 30 6.93 -0.40 8.84
C LEU A 30 6.55 0.05 7.43
N LEU A 31 5.26 0.03 7.09
CA LEU A 31 4.76 0.52 5.81
C LEU A 31 4.99 2.03 5.61
N LYS A 32 4.94 2.82 6.69
CA LYS A 32 5.29 4.26 6.62
C LYS A 32 6.77 4.47 6.44
N ASP A 33 7.57 3.78 7.23
CA ASP A 33 9.03 3.96 7.25
C ASP A 33 9.65 3.51 5.92
N SER A 34 9.08 2.48 5.30
CA SER A 34 9.47 1.95 3.99
C SER A 34 8.70 2.54 2.80
N ALA A 35 7.89 3.60 2.99
CA ALA A 35 7.04 4.13 1.92
C ALA A 35 7.83 4.52 0.67
N ASN A 36 9.00 5.14 0.83
CA ASN A 36 9.85 5.58 -0.29
C ASN A 36 10.31 4.42 -1.20
N VAL A 37 10.36 3.18 -0.68
CA VAL A 37 10.77 2.01 -1.47
C VAL A 37 9.59 1.11 -1.87
N THR A 38 8.48 1.17 -1.14
CA THR A 38 7.29 0.32 -1.38
C THR A 38 6.24 0.97 -2.29
N VAL A 39 6.25 2.30 -2.44
CA VAL A 39 5.29 3.02 -3.30
C VAL A 39 5.25 2.50 -4.74
N PRO A 40 6.39 2.27 -5.44
CA PRO A 40 6.35 1.83 -6.84
C PRO A 40 5.70 0.45 -7.00
N CYS A 41 6.04 -0.51 -6.12
CA CYS A 41 5.50 -1.87 -6.22
C CYS A 41 4.01 -1.92 -5.84
N LEU A 42 3.58 -1.17 -4.81
CA LEU A 42 2.17 -1.06 -4.43
C LEU A 42 1.33 -0.39 -5.53
N THR A 43 1.86 0.67 -6.15
CA THR A 43 1.20 1.37 -7.27
C THR A 43 1.00 0.43 -8.45
N HIS A 44 2.04 -0.34 -8.81
CA HIS A 44 1.93 -1.36 -9.85
C HIS A 44 0.88 -2.43 -9.49
N LEU A 45 0.92 -2.95 -8.27
CA LEU A 45 -0.01 -3.98 -7.79
C LEU A 45 -1.46 -3.50 -7.84
N PHE A 46 -1.75 -2.30 -7.34
CA PHE A 46 -3.12 -1.76 -7.34
C PHE A 46 -3.65 -1.53 -8.75
N ASN A 47 -2.84 -0.95 -9.63
CA ASN A 47 -3.23 -0.77 -11.04
C ASN A 47 -3.42 -2.11 -11.76
N LYS A 48 -2.61 -3.13 -11.43
CA LYS A 48 -2.77 -4.47 -11.98
C LYS A 48 -4.07 -5.11 -11.48
N SER A 49 -4.38 -4.97 -10.20
CA SER A 49 -5.62 -5.48 -9.60
C SER A 49 -6.85 -4.83 -10.23
N LEU A 50 -6.86 -3.50 -10.36
CA LEU A 50 -7.96 -2.76 -11.00
C LEU A 50 -8.14 -3.10 -12.47
N SER A 51 -7.05 -3.21 -13.24
CA SER A 51 -7.13 -3.53 -14.67
C SER A 51 -7.53 -4.97 -14.95
N SER A 52 -7.22 -5.90 -14.04
CA SER A 52 -7.56 -7.31 -14.18
C SER A 52 -8.85 -7.73 -13.46
N SER A 53 -9.46 -6.83 -12.69
CA SER A 53 -10.59 -7.13 -11.79
C SER A 53 -10.32 -8.32 -10.85
N LYS A 54 -9.05 -8.51 -10.47
CA LYS A 54 -8.62 -9.60 -9.58
C LYS A 54 -7.94 -9.04 -8.35
N PHE A 55 -8.34 -9.53 -7.19
CA PHE A 55 -7.76 -9.19 -5.89
C PHE A 55 -7.01 -10.40 -5.32
N PRO A 56 -6.00 -10.19 -4.46
CA PRO A 56 -5.37 -11.28 -3.72
C PRO A 56 -6.44 -12.07 -2.93
N THR A 57 -6.41 -13.40 -3.05
CA THR A 57 -7.25 -14.35 -2.32
C THR A 57 -6.47 -15.00 -1.19
#